data_AF-A0A0D3IUX3-F1
#
_entry.id   AF-A0A0D3IUX3-F1
#
_cell.length_a   1.000
_cell.length_b   1.000
_cell.length_c   1.000
_cell.angle_alpha   90.00
_cell.angle_beta   90.00
_cell.angle_gamma   90.00
#
_symmetry.space_group_name_H-M   'P 1'
#
loop_
_entity.id
_entity.type
_entity.pdbx_description
1 polymer ?
#
loop_
_entity_poly.entity_id
_entity_poly.type
_entity_poly.pdbx_seq_one_letter_code
_entity_poly.pdbx_strand_id
1 'polypeptide(L)'
;MVDVGLIVYLTAWYLGNYYYNIFNKTAAKAGGGSEYAMIMAWIQMAVGAVYALALWILPEARKAPAITFTQVMKLAPVGFFTAAAHAGAVFSLSAGAVSFAQVIKAAEPAFAAAIGYAVYGSSVSRAKLLMLVPVIGGICI
;
A
#
# COMPACT_ATOMS: atom_id res chain seq x y z
N MET A 1 -16.59 -1.30 -24.10
CA MET A 1 -15.55 -2.30 -24.44
C MET A 1 -14.81 -2.63 -23.15
N VAL A 2 -14.47 -3.90 -22.92
CA VAL A 2 -13.74 -4.32 -21.70
C VAL A 2 -12.26 -3.99 -21.88
N ASP A 3 -11.67 -3.27 -20.93
CA ASP A 3 -10.24 -2.95 -20.94
C ASP A 3 -9.43 -4.15 -20.42
N VAL A 4 -8.89 -4.93 -21.36
CA VAL A 4 -8.09 -6.13 -21.07
C VAL A 4 -6.80 -5.76 -20.32
N GLY A 5 -6.18 -4.61 -20.64
CA GLY A 5 -4.96 -4.17 -19.97
C GLY A 5 -5.20 -3.90 -18.49
N LEU A 6 -6.29 -3.20 -18.18
CA LEU A 6 -6.70 -2.94 -16.80
C LEU A 6 -6.96 -4.23 -16.03
N ILE A 7 -7.64 -5.21 -16.65
CA ILE A 7 -7.89 -6.52 -16.02
C ILE A 7 -6.59 -7.24 -15.69
N VAL A 8 -5.62 -7.23 -16.61
CA VAL A 8 -4.32 -7.86 -16.38
C VAL A 8 -3.58 -7.17 -15.23
N TYR A 9 -3.55 -5.84 -15.20
CA TYR A 9 -2.90 -5.10 -14.12
C TYR A 9 -3.56 -5.33 -12.76
N LEU A 10 -4.89 -5.32 -12.69
CA LEU A 10 -5.62 -5.61 -11.46
C LEU A 10 -5.37 -7.05 -10.99
N THR A 11 -5.41 -8.02 -11.91
CA THR A 11 -5.17 -9.44 -11.58
C THR A 11 -3.76 -9.64 -11.04
N ALA A 12 -2.76 -9.07 -11.71
CA ALA A 12 -1.37 -9.14 -11.26
C ALA A 12 -1.17 -8.46 -9.89
N TRP A 13 -1.85 -7.32 -9.67
CA TRP A 13 -1.81 -6.62 -8.38
C TRP A 13 -2.43 -7.44 -7.25
N TYR A 14 -3.61 -8.04 -7.46
CA TYR A 14 -4.25 -8.90 -6.46
C TYR A 14 -3.43 -10.16 -6.17
N LEU A 15 -2.89 -10.81 -7.21
CA LEU A 15 -2.05 -11.99 -7.06
C LEU A 15 -0.76 -11.67 -6.31
N GLY A 16 -0.10 -10.57 -6.66
CA GLY A 16 1.09 -10.09 -5.97
C GLY A 16 0.82 -9.78 -4.49
N ASN A 17 -0.30 -9.11 -4.19
CA ASN A 17 -0.70 -8.83 -2.80
C ASN A 17 -1.02 -10.10 -2.02
N TYR A 18 -1.65 -11.09 -2.65
CA TYR A 18 -1.94 -12.37 -2.02
C TYR A 18 -0.65 -13.06 -1.54
N TYR A 19 0.33 -13.22 -2.43
CA TYR A 19 1.62 -13.80 -2.07
C TYR A 19 2.39 -12.94 -1.07
N TYR A 20 2.37 -11.62 -1.24
CA TYR A 20 2.98 -10.69 -0.28
C TYR A 20 2.47 -10.92 1.14
N ASN A 21 1.15 -11.04 1.34
CA ASN A 21 0.59 -11.24 2.67
C ASN A 21 0.99 -12.58 3.29
N ILE A 22 1.04 -13.66 2.49
CA ILE A 22 1.51 -14.97 2.96
C ILE A 22 2.98 -14.88 3.37
N PHE A 23 3.86 -14.40 2.48
CA PHE A 23 5.29 -14.35 2.75
C PHE A 23 5.63 -13.38 3.88
N ASN A 24 4.96 -12.23 3.96
CA ASN A 24 5.16 -11.28 5.05
C ASN A 24 4.78 -11.92 6.39
N LYS A 25 3.64 -12.63 6.47
CA LYS A 25 3.25 -13.31 7.72
C LYS A 25 4.20 -14.45 8.09
N THR A 26 4.64 -15.24 7.13
CA THR A 26 5.58 -16.33 7.37
C THR A 26 6.95 -15.79 7.81
N ALA A 27 7.46 -14.76 7.15
CA ALA A 27 8.68 -14.07 7.54
C ALA A 27 8.57 -13.48 8.93
N ALA A 28 7.43 -12.85 9.27
CA ALA A 28 7.18 -12.33 10.60
C ALA A 28 7.21 -13.44 11.67
N LYS A 29 6.57 -14.58 11.41
CA LYS A 29 6.61 -15.73 12.34
C LYS A 29 8.03 -16.27 12.54
N ALA A 30 8.82 -16.36 11.47
CA ALA A 30 10.20 -16.85 11.52
C ALA A 30 11.17 -15.85 12.18
N GLY A 31 10.93 -14.54 11.99
CA GLY A 31 11.82 -13.46 12.41
C GLY A 31 11.54 -12.87 13.79
N GLY A 32 10.78 -13.54 14.66
CA GLY A 32 10.50 -13.07 16.02
C GLY A 32 9.21 -12.25 16.19
N GLY A 33 8.28 -12.32 15.24
CA GLY A 33 6.94 -11.74 15.35
C GLY A 33 6.93 -10.22 15.25
N SER A 34 6.08 -9.58 16.06
CA SER A 34 5.90 -8.13 16.05
C SER A 34 7.09 -7.35 16.61
N GLU A 35 7.98 -7.98 17.38
CA GLU A 35 9.15 -7.32 18.00
C GLU A 35 10.12 -6.75 16.96
N TYR A 36 10.24 -7.44 15.81
CA TYR A 36 11.15 -7.05 14.73
C TYR A 36 10.43 -6.51 13.48
N ALA A 37 9.14 -6.18 13.60
CA ALA A 37 8.32 -5.73 12.47
C ALA A 37 8.87 -4.46 11.78
N MET A 38 9.49 -3.56 12.54
CA MET A 38 10.11 -2.34 11.96
C MET A 38 11.34 -2.63 11.13
N ILE A 39 12.18 -3.56 11.59
CA ILE A 39 13.35 -4.00 10.82
C ILE A 39 12.89 -4.70 9.54
N MET A 40 11.88 -5.56 9.63
CA MET A 40 11.31 -6.21 8.45
C MET A 40 10.74 -5.20 7.45
N ALA A 41 9.98 -4.21 7.89
CA ALA A 41 9.45 -3.15 7.03
C ALA A 41 10.56 -2.36 6.35
N TRP A 42 11.63 -2.03 7.08
CA TRP A 42 12.78 -1.33 6.55
C TRP A 42 13.52 -2.15 5.47
N ILE A 43 13.76 -3.44 5.74
CA ILE A 43 14.40 -4.35 4.77
C ILE A 43 13.55 -4.48 3.50
N GLN A 44 12.21 -4.60 3.62
CA GLN A 44 11.31 -4.66 2.47
C GLN A 44 11.44 -3.40 1.60
N MET A 45 11.52 -2.21 2.20
CA MET A 45 11.75 -0.97 1.47
C MET A 45 13.15 -0.87 0.88
N ALA A 46 14.19 -1.32 1.60
CA ALA A 46 15.56 -1.34 1.12
C ALA A 46 15.72 -2.24 -0.12
N VAL A 47 15.16 -3.45 -0.08
CA VAL A 47 15.17 -4.38 -1.24
C VAL A 47 14.42 -3.76 -2.42
N GLY A 48 13.27 -3.13 -2.17
CA GLY A 48 12.53 -2.40 -3.21
C GLY A 48 13.33 -1.25 -3.82
N ALA A 49 14.08 -0.50 -3.01
CA ALA A 49 14.95 0.57 -3.48
C ALA A 49 16.11 0.03 -4.31
N VAL A 50 16.78 -1.04 -3.87
CA VAL A 50 17.85 -1.70 -4.64
C VAL A 50 17.31 -2.21 -5.98
N TYR A 51 16.13 -2.84 -5.99
CA TYR A 51 15.48 -3.27 -7.22
C TYR A 51 15.19 -2.09 -8.17
N ALA A 52 14.65 -0.98 -7.66
CA ALA A 52 14.39 0.21 -8.46
C ALA A 52 15.67 0.84 -9.03
N LEU A 53 16.75 0.89 -8.24
CA LEU A 53 18.06 1.38 -8.69
C LEU A 53 18.66 0.47 -9.76
N ALA A 54 18.56 -0.86 -9.59
CA ALA A 54 19.01 -1.82 -10.58
C ALA A 54 18.28 -1.63 -11.92
N LEU A 55 16.96 -1.39 -11.90
CA LEU A 55 16.18 -1.10 -13.11
C LEU A 55 16.61 0.18 -13.84
N TRP A 56 17.19 1.16 -13.14
CA TRP A 56 17.71 2.39 -13.76
C TRP A 56 19.10 2.22 -14.36
N ILE A 57 19.89 1.28 -13.85
CA ILE A 57 21.27 1.02 -14.29
C ILE A 57 21.29 0.02 -15.46
N LEU A 58 20.43 -1.01 -15.42
CA LEU A 58 20.37 -2.03 -16.45
C LEU A 58 19.87 -1.43 -17.78
N PRO A 59 20.56 -1.71 -18.90
CA PRO A 59 20.14 -1.20 -20.20
C PRO A 59 18.75 -1.74 -20.55
N GLU A 60 17.92 -0.88 -21.14
CA GLU A 60 16.57 -1.20 -21.66
C GLU A 60 15.51 -1.61 -20.61
N ALA A 61 15.86 -1.74 -19.33
CA ALA A 61 14.91 -2.16 -18.29
C ALA A 61 13.92 -1.05 -17.89
N ARG A 62 14.42 0.14 -17.52
CA ARG A 62 13.59 1.31 -17.22
C ARG A 62 14.37 2.61 -17.35
N LYS A 63 13.81 3.61 -18.03
CA LYS A 63 14.42 4.95 -18.11
C LYS A 63 14.51 5.58 -16.72
N ALA A 64 15.71 6.04 -16.36
CA ALA A 64 15.95 6.79 -15.14
C ALA A 64 15.12 8.11 -15.14
N PRO A 65 14.51 8.49 -14.00
CA PRO A 65 13.69 9.69 -13.93
C PRO A 65 14.54 10.95 -14.12
N ALA A 66 14.11 11.85 -15.00
CA ALA A 66 14.71 13.17 -15.17
C ALA A 66 14.06 14.16 -14.19
N ILE A 67 14.56 14.20 -12.95
CA ILE A 67 14.04 15.09 -11.89
C ILE A 67 15.18 15.86 -11.21
N THR A 68 14.89 17.10 -10.79
CA THR A 68 15.84 17.93 -10.03
C THR A 68 15.79 17.60 -8.53
N PHE A 69 16.85 17.96 -7.80
CA PHE A 69 16.87 17.79 -6.35
C PHE A 69 15.70 18.51 -5.64
N THR A 70 15.32 19.70 -6.13
CA THR A 70 14.16 20.43 -5.62
C THR A 70 12.86 19.63 -5.78
N GLN A 71 12.69 18.90 -6.87
CA GLN A 71 11.52 18.03 -7.07
C GLN A 71 11.55 16.81 -6.14
N VAL A 72 12.74 16.24 -5.87
CA VAL A 72 12.90 15.16 -4.89
C VAL A 72 12.48 15.64 -3.50
N MET A 73 12.90 16.83 -3.07
CA MET A 73 12.51 17.38 -1.77
C MET A 73 11.00 17.64 -1.65
N LYS A 74 10.32 17.96 -2.76
CA LYS A 74 8.85 18.04 -2.79
C LYS A 74 8.17 16.68 -2.60
N LEU A 75 8.84 15.58 -2.94
CA LEU A 75 8.34 14.21 -2.74
C LEU A 75 8.67 13.65 -1.36
N ALA A 76 9.60 14.26 -0.62
CA ALA A 76 10.02 13.77 0.70
C ALA A 76 8.84 13.61 1.70
N PRO A 77 7.86 14.53 1.79
CA PRO A 77 6.73 14.35 2.69
C PRO A 77 5.88 13.11 2.33
N VAL A 78 5.53 12.94 1.05
CA VAL A 78 4.73 11.78 0.62
C VAL A 78 5.52 10.48 0.77
N GLY A 79 6.83 10.51 0.54
CA GLY A 79 7.71 9.38 0.79
C GLY A 79 7.73 8.97 2.26
N PHE A 80 7.84 9.93 3.18
CA PHE A 80 7.79 9.69 4.62
C PHE A 80 6.45 9.07 5.04
N PHE A 81 5.31 9.65 4.63
CA PHE A 81 4.01 9.10 4.98
C PHE A 81 3.75 7.71 4.38
N THR A 82 4.26 7.45 3.17
CA THR A 82 4.19 6.13 2.54
C THR A 82 5.00 5.10 3.33
N ALA A 83 6.22 5.46 3.75
CA ALA A 83 7.06 4.59 4.57
C ALA A 83 6.43 4.32 5.95
N ALA A 84 5.86 5.35 6.58
CA ALA A 84 5.15 5.21 7.85
C ALA A 84 3.91 4.31 7.73
N ALA A 85 3.11 4.49 6.67
CA ALA A 85 1.96 3.64 6.39
C ALA A 85 2.37 2.18 6.13
N HIS A 86 3.47 1.97 5.39
CA HIS A 86 4.04 0.64 5.16
C HIS A 86 4.49 0.00 6.47
N ALA A 87 5.23 0.72 7.31
CA ALA A 87 5.68 0.25 8.61
C ALA A 87 4.49 -0.16 9.50
N GLY A 88 3.46 0.69 9.59
CA GLY A 88 2.24 0.38 10.34
C GLY A 88 1.52 -0.87 9.80
N ALA A 89 1.45 -1.04 8.48
CA ALA A 89 0.85 -2.22 7.87
C ALA A 89 1.64 -3.51 8.20
N VAL A 90 2.96 -3.48 8.09
CA VAL A 90 3.82 -4.63 8.43
C VAL A 90 3.72 -4.98 9.91
N PHE A 91 3.67 -3.97 10.79
CA PHE A 91 3.46 -4.18 12.22
C PHE A 91 2.10 -4.86 12.49
N SER A 92 1.01 -4.34 11.92
CA SER A 92 -0.33 -4.91 12.06
C SER A 92 -0.39 -6.37 11.60
N LEU A 93 0.18 -6.66 10.43
CA LEU A 93 0.25 -8.02 9.87
C LEU A 93 1.08 -8.96 10.75
N SER A 94 2.13 -8.45 11.39
CA SER A 94 3.00 -9.23 12.27
C SER A 94 2.31 -9.54 13.60
N ALA A 95 1.67 -8.54 14.21
CA ALA A 95 1.05 -8.63 15.53
C ALA A 95 -0.26 -9.43 15.55
N GLY A 96 -1.08 -9.34 14.49
CA GLY A 96 -2.43 -9.89 14.47
C GLY A 96 -2.68 -10.97 13.42
N ALA A 97 -3.95 -11.34 13.25
CA ALA A 97 -4.39 -12.13 12.12
C ALA A 97 -4.34 -11.29 10.84
N VAL A 98 -3.83 -11.88 9.75
CA VAL A 98 -3.76 -11.21 8.44
C VAL A 98 -5.16 -10.82 7.97
N SER A 99 -6.15 -11.70 8.15
CA SER A 99 -7.55 -11.44 7.80
C SER A 99 -8.11 -10.21 8.50
N PHE A 100 -7.88 -10.08 9.81
CA PHE A 100 -8.34 -8.92 10.57
C PHE A 100 -7.68 -7.62 10.08
N ALA A 101 -6.37 -7.66 9.80
CA ALA A 101 -5.68 -6.50 9.21
C ALA A 101 -6.30 -6.10 7.85
N GLN A 102 -6.68 -7.07 7.01
CA GLN A 102 -7.37 -6.77 5.74
C GLN A 102 -8.77 -6.18 5.95
N VAL A 103 -9.52 -6.64 6.96
CA VAL A 103 -10.83 -6.07 7.31
C VAL A 103 -10.69 -4.59 7.68
N ILE A 104 -9.72 -4.24 8.53
CA ILE A 104 -9.46 -2.85 8.89
C ILE A 104 -9.00 -2.03 7.67
N LYS A 105 -8.14 -2.58 6.81
CA LYS A 105 -7.73 -1.91 5.56
C LYS A 105 -8.87 -1.71 4.57
N ALA A 106 -9.91 -2.54 4.60
CA ALA A 106 -11.09 -2.34 3.78
C ALA A 106 -11.84 -1.02 4.11
N ALA A 107 -11.54 -0.39 5.25
CA ALA A 107 -12.06 0.92 5.61
C ALA A 107 -11.44 2.09 4.84
N GLU A 108 -10.33 1.88 4.11
CA GLU A 108 -9.60 2.91 3.36
C GLU A 108 -10.51 3.85 2.53
N PRO A 109 -11.55 3.37 1.80
CA PRO A 109 -12.45 4.24 1.05
C PRO A 109 -13.24 5.22 1.91
N ALA A 110 -13.62 4.85 3.13
CA ALA A 110 -14.34 5.72 4.06
C ALA A 110 -13.42 6.86 4.56
N PHE A 111 -12.18 6.53 4.92
CA PHE A 111 -11.18 7.54 5.29
C PHE A 111 -10.83 8.46 4.12
N ALA A 112 -10.66 7.91 2.92
CA ALA A 112 -10.41 8.69 1.71
C ALA A 112 -11.56 9.67 1.41
N ALA A 113 -12.81 9.26 1.58
CA ALA A 113 -13.97 10.14 1.43
C ALA A 113 -13.97 11.25 2.50
N ALA A 114 -13.74 10.91 3.77
CA ALA A 114 -13.71 11.87 4.87
C ALA A 114 -12.63 12.94 4.67
N ILE A 115 -11.40 12.55 4.33
CA ILE A 115 -10.30 13.47 4.01
C ILE A 115 -10.62 14.27 2.74
N GLY A 116 -11.21 13.62 1.73
CA GLY A 116 -11.69 14.24 0.51
C GLY A 116 -12.62 15.43 0.76
N TYR A 117 -13.57 15.29 1.69
CA TYR A 117 -14.46 16.37 2.09
C TYR A 117 -13.78 17.40 2.98
N ALA A 118 -13.11 16.96 4.04
CA ALA A 118 -12.59 17.83 5.09
C ALA A 118 -11.38 18.68 4.65
N VAL A 119 -10.52 18.13 3.79
CA VAL A 119 -9.25 18.77 3.40
C VAL A 119 -9.31 19.31 1.97
N TYR A 120 -9.83 18.52 1.04
CA TYR A 120 -9.79 18.85 -0.38
C TYR A 120 -11.06 19.53 -0.92
N GLY A 121 -12.12 19.64 -0.10
CA GLY A 121 -13.41 20.18 -0.54
C GLY A 121 -14.05 19.40 -1.70
N SER A 122 -13.61 18.16 -1.93
CA SER A 122 -14.08 17.33 -3.04
C SER A 122 -15.46 16.76 -2.74
N SER A 123 -16.34 16.72 -3.75
CA SER A 123 -17.66 16.11 -3.60
C SER A 123 -17.68 14.71 -4.20
N VAL A 124 -18.08 13.74 -3.39
CA VAL A 124 -18.28 12.36 -3.82
C VAL A 124 -19.75 12.18 -4.23
N SER A 125 -20.01 11.51 -5.35
CA SER A 125 -21.36 11.21 -5.82
C SER A 125 -22.19 10.46 -4.77
N ARG A 126 -23.50 10.70 -4.72
CA ARG A 126 -24.42 9.99 -3.81
C ARG A 126 -24.30 8.46 -3.88
N ALA A 127 -24.12 7.90 -5.08
CA ALA A 127 -23.94 6.45 -5.27
C ALA A 127 -22.72 5.91 -4.50
N LYS A 128 -21.56 6.57 -4.63
CA LYS A 128 -20.33 6.22 -3.89
C LYS A 128 -20.50 6.35 -2.37
N LEU A 129 -21.22 7.36 -1.89
CA LEU A 129 -21.54 7.50 -0.46
C LEU A 129 -22.42 6.35 0.04
N LEU A 130 -23.44 5.96 -0.72
CA LEU A 130 -24.31 4.83 -0.37
C LEU A 130 -23.54 3.51 -0.33
N MET A 131 -22.54 3.34 -1.20
CA MET A 131 -21.66 2.16 -1.16
C MET A 131 -20.76 2.09 0.08
N LEU A 132 -20.53 3.20 0.80
CA LEU A 132 -19.82 3.14 2.08
C LEU A 132 -20.65 2.43 3.16
N VAL A 133 -21.98 2.43 3.06
CA VAL A 133 -22.86 1.77 4.05
C VAL A 133 -22.59 0.26 4.14
N PRO A 134 -22.66 -0.53 3.05
CA PRO A 134 -22.34 -1.95 3.13
C PRO A 134 -20.84 -2.21 3.40
N VAL A 135 -19.93 -1.34 2.96
CA VAL A 135 -18.50 -1.47 3.25
C VAL A 135 -18.22 -1.34 4.75
N ILE A 136 -18.71 -0.27 5.38
CA ILE A 136 -18.56 -0.04 6.82
C ILE A 136 -19.30 -1.14 7.60
N GLY A 137 -20.52 -1.48 7.17
CA GLY A 137 -21.31 -2.56 7.78
C GLY A 137 -20.57 -3.90 7.80
N GLY A 138 -19.89 -4.26 6.71
CA GLY A 138 -19.08 -5.48 6.64
C GLY A 138 -17.79 -5.45 7.46
N ILE A 139 -17.32 -4.27 7.87
CA ILE A 139 -16.14 -4.12 8.75
C ILE A 139 -16.54 -4.23 10.23
N CYS A 140 -17.77 -3.83 10.57
CA CYS A 140 -18.28 -3.86 11.94
C CYS A 140 -18.69 -5.25 12.44
N ILE A 141 -18.84 -6.23 11.55
CA ILE A 141 -19.29 -7.60 11.85
C ILE A 141 -18.12 -8.56 11.64
#